data_AF-R1FRQ8-F1
#
_entry.id   AF-R1FRQ8-F1
#
_cell.length_a   1.000
_cell.length_b   1.000
_cell.length_c   1.000
_cell.angle_alpha   90.00
_cell.angle_beta   90.00
_cell.angle_gamma   90.00
#
_symmetry.space_group_name_H-M   'P 1'
#
loop_
_entity.id
_entity.type
_entity.pdbx_description
1 polymer ?
#
loop_
_entity_poly.entity_id
_entity_poly.type
_entity_poly.pdbx_seq_one_letter_code
_entity_poly.pdbx_strand_id
1 'polypeptide(L)'
;MSAVAVEGTSESAPTVAGIFSLLIDARLNAGLPPLGPLGPRIYEVARAFPGEAFDDVATGNTKTSCATGFPATKGWDPATGWGRPRWPGLLEHFGSDESIRGRAAVRSR
;
A
#
# COMPACT_ATOMS: atom_id res chain seq x y z
N MET A 1 -28.40 19.87 -2.51
CA MET A 1 -27.85 18.55 -2.92
C MET A 1 -27.56 17.78 -1.66
N SER A 2 -28.28 16.69 -1.40
CA SER A 2 -27.95 15.79 -0.29
C SER A 2 -26.84 14.87 -0.76
N ALA A 3 -25.65 14.98 -0.19
CA ALA A 3 -24.60 14.00 -0.43
C ALA A 3 -24.97 12.73 0.35
N VAL A 4 -25.20 11.63 -0.37
CA VAL A 4 -25.38 10.32 0.26
C VAL A 4 -23.98 9.76 0.51
N ALA A 5 -23.66 9.44 1.76
CA ALA A 5 -22.43 8.73 2.08
C ALA A 5 -22.54 7.30 1.51
N VAL A 6 -21.55 6.91 0.71
CA VAL A 6 -21.40 5.54 0.20
C VAL A 6 -20.14 4.96 0.85
N GLU A 7 -20.23 3.73 1.34
CA GLU A 7 -19.18 3.07 2.11
C GLU A 7 -19.03 1.60 1.72
N GLY A 8 -17.81 1.07 1.88
CA GLY A 8 -17.50 -0.30 1.49
C GLY A 8 -16.07 -0.46 0.98
N THR A 9 -15.73 -1.72 0.70
CA THR A 9 -14.45 -2.05 0.03
C THR A 9 -14.48 -1.65 -1.45
N SER A 10 -15.68 -1.49 -2.02
CA SER A 10 -15.93 -1.04 -3.39
C SER A 10 -15.41 0.36 -3.68
N GLU A 11 -15.35 1.25 -2.69
CA GLU A 11 -14.79 2.59 -2.77
C GLU A 11 -13.26 2.55 -2.64
N SER A 12 -12.74 1.60 -1.86
CA SER A 12 -11.31 1.45 -1.64
C SER A 12 -10.58 0.93 -2.88
N ALA A 13 -11.18 0.01 -3.64
CA ALA A 13 -10.60 -0.58 -4.84
C ALA A 13 -10.25 0.46 -5.94
N PRO A 14 -11.18 1.32 -6.41
CA PRO A 14 -10.86 2.34 -7.40
C PRO A 14 -9.93 3.43 -6.84
N THR A 15 -9.99 3.72 -5.54
CA THR A 15 -9.08 4.67 -4.88
C THR A 15 -7.63 4.19 -4.96
N VAL A 16 -7.37 2.93 -4.57
CA VAL A 16 -6.03 2.35 -4.64
C VAL A 16 -5.58 2.22 -6.10
N ALA A 17 -6.47 1.80 -7.01
CA ALA A 17 -6.15 1.74 -8.43
C ALA A 17 -5.70 3.10 -8.99
N GLY A 18 -6.42 4.19 -8.67
CA GLY A 18 -6.07 5.54 -9.09
C GLY A 18 -4.70 6.00 -8.56
N ILE A 19 -4.39 5.70 -7.30
CA ILE A 19 -3.07 5.99 -6.72
C ILE A 19 -1.96 5.27 -7.50
N PHE A 20 -2.13 3.99 -7.81
CA PHE A 20 -1.13 3.23 -8.58
C PHE A 20 -1.03 3.70 -10.05
N SER A 21 -2.13 4.16 -10.65
CA SER A 21 -2.07 4.80 -11.97
C SER A 21 -1.17 6.04 -11.97
N LEU A 22 -1.23 6.88 -10.93
CA LEU A 22 -0.35 8.05 -10.79
C LEU A 22 1.12 7.64 -10.58
N LEU A 23 1.40 6.56 -9.87
CA LEU A 23 2.75 6.03 -9.72
C LEU A 23 3.30 5.51 -11.05
N ILE A 24 2.46 4.85 -11.85
CA ILE A 24 2.85 4.39 -13.19
C ILE A 24 3.12 5.60 -14.09
N ASP A 25 2.28 6.62 -14.06
CA ASP A 25 2.51 7.87 -14.80
C ASP A 25 3.85 8.52 -14.42
N ALA A 26 4.14 8.67 -13.13
CA ALA A 26 5.41 9.20 -12.64
C ALA A 26 6.62 8.40 -13.15
N ARG A 27 6.53 7.06 -13.17
CA ARG A 27 7.59 6.19 -13.72
C ARG A 27 7.78 6.40 -15.22
N LEU A 28 6.69 6.44 -15.98
CA LEU A 28 6.75 6.62 -17.44
C LEU A 28 7.34 7.99 -17.80
N ASN A 29 6.99 9.04 -17.06
CA ASN A 29 7.56 10.39 -17.20
C ASN A 29 9.06 10.43 -16.86
N ALA A 30 9.54 9.54 -16.00
CA ALA A 30 10.95 9.35 -15.70
C ALA A 30 11.68 8.37 -16.65
N GLY A 31 11.02 7.88 -17.70
CA GLY A 31 11.59 6.91 -18.65
C GLY A 31 11.75 5.49 -18.09
N LEU A 32 11.10 5.19 -16.96
CA LEU A 32 11.11 3.86 -16.33
C LEU A 32 9.95 3.00 -16.84
N PRO A 33 10.10 1.67 -16.86
CA PRO A 33 9.00 0.77 -17.20
C PRO A 33 7.88 0.86 -16.15
N PRO A 34 6.62 0.55 -16.51
CA PRO A 34 5.52 0.49 -15.56
C PRO A 34 5.76 -0.57 -14.48
N LEU A 35 5.01 -0.48 -13.39
CA LEU A 35 5.08 -1.46 -12.31
C LEU A 35 4.56 -2.83 -12.80
N GLY A 36 5.36 -3.88 -12.59
CA GLY A 36 4.94 -5.26 -12.79
C GLY A 36 4.02 -5.76 -11.66
N PRO A 37 3.96 -7.08 -11.40
CA PRO A 37 3.15 -7.63 -10.31
C PRO A 37 3.45 -6.94 -8.96
N LEU A 38 2.44 -6.26 -8.41
CA LEU A 38 2.62 -5.41 -7.22
C LEU A 38 2.81 -6.20 -5.92
N GLY A 39 2.25 -7.42 -5.85
CA GLY A 39 2.24 -8.24 -4.63
C GLY A 39 3.63 -8.36 -3.98
N PRO A 40 4.63 -8.96 -4.64
CA PRO A 40 5.97 -9.11 -4.07
C PRO A 40 6.59 -7.78 -3.62
N ARG A 41 6.49 -6.73 -4.46
CA ARG A 41 7.06 -5.41 -4.17
C ARG A 41 6.41 -4.75 -2.96
N ILE A 42 5.09 -4.86 -2.80
CA ILE A 42 4.39 -4.31 -1.63
C ILE A 42 4.92 -4.93 -0.33
N TYR A 43 5.05 -6.25 -0.29
CA TYR A 43 5.55 -6.93 0.91
C TYR A 43 7.03 -6.62 1.18
N GLU A 44 7.85 -6.51 0.13
CA GLU A 44 9.24 -6.10 0.26
C GLU A 44 9.36 -4.69 0.84
N VAL A 45 8.68 -3.71 0.24
CA VAL A 45 8.70 -2.31 0.70
C VAL A 45 8.16 -2.20 2.12
N ALA A 46 7.01 -2.79 2.43
CA ALA A 46 6.38 -2.65 3.74
C ALA A 46 7.22 -3.27 4.87
N ARG A 47 7.92 -4.38 4.61
CA ARG A 47 8.85 -4.99 5.59
C ARG A 47 10.15 -4.22 5.71
N ALA A 48 10.64 -3.70 4.60
CA ALA A 48 11.89 -2.96 4.54
C ALA A 48 11.73 -1.59 5.21
N PHE A 49 10.70 -0.84 4.85
CA PHE A 49 10.44 0.54 5.21
C PHE A 49 9.09 0.63 5.98
N PRO A 50 9.03 0.07 7.20
CA PRO A 50 7.79 -0.01 7.96
C PRO A 50 7.26 1.37 8.28
N GLY A 51 6.02 1.64 7.90
CA GLY A 51 5.41 2.95 8.14
C GLY A 51 5.90 4.05 7.20
N GLU A 52 6.55 3.74 6.06
CA GLU A 52 6.89 4.75 5.04
C GLU A 52 5.85 4.82 3.93
N ALA A 53 5.56 3.68 3.28
CA ALA A 53 4.59 3.58 2.19
C ALA A 53 3.14 3.32 2.64
N PHE A 54 2.94 2.78 3.85
CA PHE A 54 1.63 2.43 4.37
C PHE A 54 1.50 2.85 5.84
N ASP A 55 0.35 3.44 6.19
CA ASP A 55 -0.06 3.70 7.56
C ASP A 55 -0.78 2.49 8.14
N ASP A 56 -0.14 1.84 9.10
CA ASP A 56 -0.65 0.67 9.81
C ASP A 56 -1.97 0.99 10.56
N VAL A 57 -2.97 0.14 10.39
CA VAL A 57 -4.26 0.26 11.07
C VAL A 57 -4.31 -0.82 12.14
N ALA A 58 -3.84 -0.49 13.34
CA ALA A 58 -3.68 -1.47 14.42
C ALA A 58 -4.92 -1.64 15.33
N THR A 59 -6.07 -1.07 14.97
CA THR A 59 -7.29 -1.09 15.79
C THR A 59 -8.53 -1.32 14.94
N GLY A 60 -9.43 -2.19 15.41
CA GLY A 60 -10.67 -2.54 14.73
C GLY A 60 -10.80 -4.05 14.51
N ASN A 61 -11.85 -4.47 13.80
CA ASN A 61 -12.04 -5.86 13.40
C ASN A 61 -12.98 -5.96 12.18
N THR A 62 -13.02 -7.12 11.53
CA THR A 62 -13.90 -7.41 10.39
C THR A 62 -15.24 -8.05 10.77
N LYS A 63 -15.72 -7.84 12.00
CA LYS A 63 -16.97 -8.45 12.47
C LYS A 63 -18.18 -7.84 11.74
N THR A 64 -18.99 -8.69 11.10
CA THR A 64 -20.18 -8.25 10.35
C THR A 64 -21.50 -8.59 11.03
N SER A 65 -21.69 -9.82 11.52
CA SER A 65 -22.98 -10.21 12.15
C SER A 65 -22.86 -11.31 13.21
N CYS A 66 -22.02 -12.34 13.02
CA CYS A 66 -21.74 -13.38 14.03
C CYS A 66 -20.26 -13.85 13.88
N ALA A 67 -19.63 -14.25 14.99
CA ALA A 67 -18.17 -14.46 15.19
C ALA A 67 -17.35 -13.20 15.52
N THR A 68 -16.16 -13.38 16.10
CA THR A 68 -15.27 -12.31 16.57
C THR A 68 -14.60 -11.51 15.44
N GLY A 69 -14.73 -11.95 14.17
CA GLY A 69 -14.01 -11.35 13.04
C GLY A 69 -12.50 -11.51 13.17
N PHE A 70 -11.77 -10.94 12.22
CA PHE A 70 -10.31 -10.81 12.34
C PHE A 70 -9.97 -9.49 13.02
N PRO A 71 -9.15 -9.49 14.08
CA PRO A 71 -8.68 -8.26 14.69
C PRO A 71 -7.65 -7.58 13.79
N ALA A 72 -7.71 -6.25 13.75
CA ALA A 72 -6.61 -5.44 13.23
C ALA A 72 -5.47 -5.42 14.27
N THR A 73 -4.23 -5.55 13.84
CA THR A 73 -3.08 -5.68 14.74
C THR A 73 -1.90 -4.87 14.21
N LYS A 74 -0.85 -4.69 15.03
CA LYS A 74 0.36 -4.01 14.58
C LYS A 74 1.04 -4.81 13.45
N GLY A 75 1.30 -4.15 12.33
CA GLY A 75 1.97 -4.72 11.16
C GLY A 75 0.96 -5.21 10.12
N TRP A 76 1.27 -6.33 9.47
CA TRP A 76 0.33 -6.92 8.52
C TRP A 76 -0.77 -7.67 9.26
N ASP A 77 -2.02 -7.41 8.88
CA ASP A 77 -3.18 -8.14 9.41
C ASP A 77 -4.21 -8.51 8.31
N PRO A 78 -5.09 -9.49 8.55
CA PRO A 78 -6.08 -9.91 7.55
C PRO A 78 -7.32 -8.98 7.46
N ALA A 79 -7.39 -7.91 8.25
CA ALA A 79 -8.46 -6.92 8.19
C ALA A 79 -8.12 -5.77 7.23
N THR A 80 -6.87 -5.30 7.23
CA THR A 80 -6.40 -4.09 6.53
C THR A 80 -5.12 -4.31 5.72
N GLY A 81 -4.52 -5.49 5.80
CA GLY A 81 -3.25 -5.79 5.14
C GLY A 81 -2.12 -4.99 5.77
N TRP A 82 -1.38 -4.22 4.96
CA TRP A 82 -0.36 -3.29 5.43
C TRP A 82 -0.93 -1.92 5.84
N GLY A 83 -2.25 -1.73 5.72
CA GLY A 83 -2.93 -0.49 6.09
C GLY A 83 -3.11 0.48 4.91
N ARG A 84 -3.18 1.77 5.23
CA ARG A 84 -3.59 2.82 4.27
C ARG A 84 -2.40 3.29 3.43
N PRO A 85 -2.53 3.44 2.11
CA PRO A 85 -1.41 3.90 1.30
C PRO A 85 -1.05 5.36 1.59
N ARG A 86 0.24 5.65 1.74
CA ARG A 86 0.78 7.00 1.93
C ARG A 86 1.51 7.49 0.70
N TRP A 87 1.01 8.57 0.10
CA TRP A 87 1.57 9.09 -1.15
C TRP A 87 3.09 9.35 -1.13
N PRO A 88 3.69 10.04 -0.13
CA PRO A 88 5.12 10.32 -0.16
C PRO A 88 6.00 9.07 -0.20
N GLY A 89 5.72 8.08 0.64
CA GLY A 89 6.48 6.83 0.66
C GLY A 89 6.16 5.93 -0.53
N LEU A 90 4.93 5.97 -1.05
CA LEU A 90 4.60 5.29 -2.29
C LEU A 90 5.41 5.84 -3.46
N LEU A 91 5.50 7.15 -3.59
CA LEU A 91 6.27 7.78 -4.66
C LEU A 91 7.75 7.43 -4.55
N GLU A 92 8.33 7.49 -3.35
CA GLU A 92 9.72 7.12 -3.09
C GLU A 92 10.04 5.65 -3.41
N HIS A 93 9.15 4.73 -3.03
CA HIS A 93 9.44 3.28 -3.12
C HIS A 93 8.87 2.59 -4.35
N PHE A 94 7.93 3.20 -5.05
CA PHE A 94 7.30 2.65 -6.25
C PHE A 94 7.54 3.53 -7.48
N GLY A 95 7.71 4.85 -7.31
CA GLY A 95 8.03 5.76 -8.41
C GLY A 95 9.44 5.61 -8.98
N SER A 96 10.37 5.02 -8.23
CA SER A 96 11.73 4.69 -8.68
C SER A 96 12.12 3.26 -8.26
N ASP A 97 13.21 2.72 -8.79
CA ASP A 97 13.77 1.43 -8.33
C ASP A 97 15.00 1.61 -7.42
N GLU A 98 15.38 2.85 -7.12
CA GLU A 98 16.61 3.18 -6.41
C GLU A 98 16.55 2.78 -4.94
N SER A 99 15.43 3.04 -4.26
CA SER A 99 15.27 2.73 -2.84
C SER A 99 15.37 1.24 -2.53
N ILE A 100 14.91 0.37 -3.44
CA ILE A 100 15.05 -1.09 -3.31
C ILE A 100 16.46 -1.55 -3.67
N ARG A 101 17.05 -1.03 -4.75
CA ARG A 101 18.42 -1.38 -5.19
C ARG A 101 19.48 -0.95 -4.17
N GLY A 102 19.34 0.23 -3.57
CA GLY A 102 20.26 0.75 -2.57
C GLY A 102 20.39 -0.16 -1.35
N ARG A 103 19.30 -0.81 -0.94
CA ARG A 103 19.33 -1.74 0.20
C ARG A 103 19.87 -3.13 -0.16
N ALA A 104 19.58 -3.62 -1.38
CA ALA A 104 20.18 -4.86 -1.88
C ALA A 104 21.72 -4.77 -1.93
N ALA A 105 22.25 -3.58 -2.28
CA ALA A 105 23.69 -3.32 -2.29
C ALA A 105 24.31 -3.22 -0.88
N VAL A 106 23.55 -2.80 0.14
CA VAL A 106 24.02 -2.77 1.54
C VAL A 106 24.06 -4.16 2.17
N ARG A 107 23.18 -5.09 1.75
CA ARG A 107 23.05 -6.43 2.35
C ARG A 107 24.07 -7.47 1.82
N SER A 108 24.92 -7.10 0.86
CA SER A 108 25.97 -7.96 0.28
C SER A 108 27.37 -7.73 0.88
N ARG A 109 27.46 -7.01 1.99
CA ARG A 109 28.67 -6.82 2.81
C ARG A 109 28.41 -7.33 4.23
#